data_AF-A0A179HFA2-F1
#
_entry.id   AF-A0A179HFA2-F1
#
_cell.length_a   1.000
_cell.length_b   1.000
_cell.length_c   1.000
_cell.angle_alpha   90.00
_cell.angle_beta   90.00
_cell.angle_gamma   90.00
#
_symmetry.space_group_name_H-M   'P 1'
#
loop_
_entity.id
_entity.type
_entity.pdbx_description
1 polymer ?
#
loop_
_entity_poly.entity_id
_entity_poly.type
_entity_poly.pdbx_seq_one_letter_code
_entity_poly.pdbx_strand_id
1 'polypeptide(L)'
;MSAKLYPQTKPDQPASSPLPPLLHTPSGLALVELQGTINLPAGEDGEMLKDVEVGRLDFPDFVPDAEGSAWMKRVHLYVGQHQRLTGEVKKLPRAVAVVRRRENQVYGSSGGPVQEQGDNLEVVEIVKYKVLFSNRPEPVNTSGAQ
;
A
#
# COMPACT_ATOMS: atom_id res chain seq x y z
N MET A 1 -26.48 7.33 9.39
CA MET A 1 -25.90 6.87 8.11
C MET A 1 -25.30 5.49 8.35
N SER A 2 -25.63 4.50 7.54
CA SER A 2 -25.12 3.13 7.64
C SER A 2 -24.73 2.61 6.25
N ALA A 3 -23.68 1.81 6.18
CA ALA A 3 -23.19 1.16 4.97
C ALA A 3 -23.11 -0.35 5.20
N LYS A 4 -23.43 -1.15 4.17
CA LYS A 4 -23.27 -2.60 4.23
C LYS A 4 -21.82 -2.95 3.90
N LEU A 5 -21.20 -3.84 4.68
CA LEU A 5 -19.85 -4.32 4.43
C LEU A 5 -19.89 -5.80 4.04
N TYR A 6 -19.35 -6.10 2.87
CA TYR A 6 -19.27 -7.44 2.31
C TYR A 6 -17.85 -7.99 2.44
N PRO A 7 -17.69 -9.32 2.58
CA PRO A 7 -16.38 -9.96 2.54
C PRO A 7 -15.77 -9.88 1.14
N GLN A 8 -14.48 -10.21 1.05
CA GLN A 8 -13.76 -10.30 -0.23
C GLN A 8 -14.41 -11.36 -1.12
N THR A 9 -14.85 -10.96 -2.32
CA THR A 9 -15.61 -11.83 -3.24
C THR A 9 -14.73 -12.79 -4.04
N LYS A 10 -13.46 -12.44 -4.30
CA LYS A 10 -12.42 -13.33 -4.84
C LYS A 10 -11.05 -12.86 -4.32
N PRO A 11 -10.15 -13.77 -3.90
CA PRO A 11 -8.75 -13.41 -3.83
C PRO A 11 -8.31 -13.07 -5.25
N ASP A 12 -7.83 -11.85 -5.48
CA ASP A 12 -7.15 -11.53 -6.73
C ASP A 12 -6.02 -12.55 -6.92
N GLN A 13 -5.81 -12.99 -8.17
CA GLN A 13 -4.66 -13.84 -8.49
C GLN A 13 -3.41 -13.23 -7.86
N PRO A 14 -2.55 -14.03 -7.21
CA PRO A 14 -1.35 -13.51 -6.56
C PRO A 14 -0.57 -12.71 -7.60
N ALA A 15 -0.53 -11.39 -7.41
CA ALA A 15 0.19 -10.50 -8.29
C ALA A 15 1.68 -10.76 -8.09
N SER A 16 2.44 -10.82 -9.18
CA SER A 16 3.90 -10.79 -9.10
C SER A 16 4.32 -9.45 -8.47
N SER A 17 4.79 -9.48 -7.23
CA SER A 17 5.19 -8.28 -6.50
C SER A 17 6.71 -8.23 -6.33
N PRO A 18 7.35 -7.07 -6.51
CA PRO A 18 8.76 -6.89 -6.19
C PRO A 18 9.01 -6.75 -4.67
N LEU A 19 7.95 -6.71 -3.87
CA LEU A 19 8.05 -6.59 -2.41
C LEU A 19 8.26 -7.98 -1.76
N PRO A 20 8.94 -8.03 -0.60
CA PRO A 20 8.96 -9.25 0.22
C PRO A 20 7.54 -9.80 0.48
N PRO A 21 7.32 -11.14 0.40
CA PRO A 21 5.99 -11.75 0.55
C PRO A 21 5.24 -11.39 1.84
N LEU A 22 5.99 -11.06 2.90
CA LEU A 22 5.44 -10.66 4.18
C LEU A 22 4.73 -9.29 4.12
N LEU A 23 5.19 -8.41 3.23
CA LEU A 23 4.78 -7.01 3.15
C LEU A 23 3.60 -6.78 2.23
N HIS A 24 3.44 -7.63 1.22
CA HIS A 24 2.37 -7.47 0.25
C HIS A 24 1.20 -8.41 0.52
N THR A 25 0.01 -7.95 0.18
CA THR A 25 -1.20 -8.77 0.17
C THR A 25 -1.26 -9.60 -1.11
N PRO A 26 -2.19 -10.55 -1.28
CA PRO A 26 -2.32 -11.31 -2.52
C PRO A 26 -2.41 -10.44 -3.79
N SER A 27 -3.10 -9.30 -3.75
CA SER A 27 -3.14 -8.34 -4.87
C SER A 27 -1.86 -7.52 -5.07
N GLY A 28 -0.85 -7.67 -4.21
CA GLY A 28 0.40 -6.93 -4.27
C GLY A 28 0.39 -5.60 -3.51
N LEU A 29 -0.67 -5.26 -2.78
CA LEU A 29 -0.75 -4.02 -1.98
C LEU A 29 0.13 -4.10 -0.74
N ALA A 30 0.72 -2.97 -0.35
CA ALA A 30 1.45 -2.82 0.91
C ALA A 30 1.08 -1.50 1.59
N LEU A 31 1.26 -1.45 2.91
CA LEU A 31 1.03 -0.24 3.70
C LEU A 31 2.35 0.45 4.03
N VAL A 32 2.46 1.72 3.64
CA VAL A 32 3.57 2.61 4.00
C VAL A 32 3.04 3.72 4.91
N GLU A 33 3.74 3.95 6.03
CA GLU A 33 3.42 5.01 6.99
C GLU A 33 4.60 5.97 7.09
N LEU A 34 4.34 7.25 6.87
CA LEU A 34 5.33 8.32 6.87
C LEU A 34 4.95 9.36 7.92
N GLN A 35 5.90 9.70 8.79
CA GLN A 35 5.73 10.84 9.70
C GLN A 35 6.06 12.15 8.97
N GLY A 36 5.07 12.69 8.26
CA GLY A 36 5.20 13.92 7.48
C GLY A 36 4.30 13.89 6.26
N THR A 37 4.57 14.78 5.31
CA THR A 37 3.87 14.84 4.02
C THR A 37 4.85 14.60 2.88
N ILE A 38 4.43 13.85 1.85
CA ILE A 38 5.15 13.82 0.57
C ILE A 38 4.60 14.96 -0.29
N ASN A 39 5.50 15.84 -0.75
CA ASN A 39 5.13 16.85 -1.73
C ASN A 39 5.22 16.20 -3.12
N LEU A 40 4.08 15.95 -3.72
CA LEU A 40 3.98 15.46 -5.09
C LEU A 40 3.87 16.63 -6.07
N PRO A 41 4.41 16.53 -7.28
CA PRO A 41 4.22 17.56 -8.29
C PRO A 41 2.73 17.62 -8.70
N ALA A 42 2.20 18.83 -8.73
CA ALA A 42 0.87 19.13 -9.25
C ALA A 42 1.01 19.70 -10.67
N GLY A 43 0.06 19.37 -11.55
CA GLY A 43 -0.07 19.99 -12.86
C GLY A 43 -0.43 21.48 -12.76
N GLU A 44 -0.45 22.17 -13.90
CA GLU A 44 -0.74 23.62 -13.96
C GLU A 44 -2.11 23.97 -13.34
N ASP A 45 -3.06 23.04 -13.39
CA ASP A 45 -4.41 23.18 -12.81
C ASP A 45 -4.48 22.80 -11.32
N GLY A 46 -3.35 22.48 -10.67
CA GLY A 46 -3.29 22.03 -9.28
C GLY A 46 -3.71 20.59 -9.06
N GLU A 47 -4.09 19.85 -10.12
CA GLU A 47 -4.36 18.42 -10.02
C GLU A 47 -3.07 17.62 -9.78
N MET A 48 -3.12 16.64 -8.88
CA MET A 48 -2.00 15.72 -8.71
C MET A 48 -1.75 14.96 -10.02
N LEU A 49 -0.51 15.03 -10.51
CA LEU A 49 -0.13 14.28 -11.68
C LEU A 49 -0.29 12.78 -11.40
N LYS A 50 -1.05 12.11 -12.28
CA LYS A 50 -1.18 10.65 -12.26
C LYS A 50 0.14 10.06 -12.75
N ASP A 51 0.57 8.95 -12.14
CA ASP A 51 1.76 8.18 -12.52
C ASP A 51 3.13 8.85 -12.26
N VAL A 52 3.22 9.75 -11.28
CA VAL A 52 4.52 10.27 -10.84
C VAL A 52 5.26 9.24 -10.01
N GLU A 53 6.47 8.89 -10.45
CA GLU A 53 7.41 8.15 -9.63
C GLU A 53 7.86 9.02 -8.44
N VAL A 54 7.36 8.69 -7.24
CA VAL A 54 7.76 9.34 -5.99
C VAL A 54 9.22 9.00 -5.63
N GLY A 55 9.61 7.75 -5.92
CA GLY A 55 10.93 7.23 -5.69
C GLY A 55 10.91 5.71 -5.44
N ARG A 56 11.87 5.20 -4.66
CA ARG A 56 12.17 3.77 -4.58
C ARG A 56 12.28 3.26 -3.15
N LEU A 57 11.67 2.10 -2.90
CA LEU A 57 11.88 1.30 -1.68
C LEU A 57 13.05 0.33 -1.88
N ASP A 58 13.89 0.22 -0.86
CA ASP A 58 15.07 -0.64 -0.85
C ASP A 58 15.11 -1.45 0.45
N PHE A 59 15.31 -2.76 0.30
CA PHE A 59 15.37 -3.73 1.40
C PHE A 59 16.78 -4.34 1.45
N PRO A 60 17.81 -3.60 1.89
CA PRO A 60 19.21 -3.98 1.70
C PRO A 60 19.59 -5.28 2.41
N ASP A 61 18.89 -5.60 3.49
CA ASP A 61 19.16 -6.79 4.31
C ASP A 61 18.22 -7.96 3.96
N PHE A 62 17.31 -7.80 3.00
CA PHE A 62 16.38 -8.86 2.59
C PHE A 62 17.07 -9.83 1.63
N VAL A 63 17.11 -11.11 2.04
CA VAL A 63 17.60 -12.21 1.22
C VAL A 63 16.44 -13.18 1.04
N PRO A 64 16.06 -13.51 -0.21
CA PRO A 64 15.04 -14.53 -0.46
C PRO A 64 15.37 -15.84 0.25
N ASP A 65 14.36 -16.52 0.79
CA ASP A 65 14.45 -17.82 1.47
C ASP A 65 15.32 -17.88 2.75
N ALA A 66 15.92 -16.75 3.18
CA ALA A 66 16.61 -16.68 4.46
C ALA A 66 15.62 -16.63 5.62
N GLU A 67 15.88 -17.41 6.67
CA GLU A 67 15.03 -17.41 7.86
C GLU A 67 15.27 -16.16 8.74
N GLY A 68 14.18 -15.68 9.35
CA GLY A 68 14.21 -14.64 10.37
C GLY A 68 13.68 -13.28 9.94
N SER A 69 13.69 -12.35 10.89
CA SER A 69 13.13 -11.00 10.77
C SER A 69 14.19 -9.89 10.85
N ALA A 70 15.47 -10.23 10.78
CA ALA A 70 16.55 -9.25 10.91
C ALA A 70 16.48 -8.17 9.82
N TRP A 71 16.10 -8.55 8.60
CA TRP A 71 15.92 -7.65 7.46
C TRP A 71 14.85 -6.58 7.69
N MET A 72 13.89 -6.85 8.58
CA MET A 72 12.80 -5.90 8.90
C MET A 72 13.31 -4.65 9.62
N LYS A 73 14.52 -4.68 10.18
CA LYS A 73 15.07 -3.56 10.96
C LYS A 73 15.48 -2.35 10.12
N ARG A 74 15.63 -2.53 8.79
CA ARG A 74 16.12 -1.47 7.92
C ARG A 74 15.49 -1.54 6.53
N VAL A 75 14.80 -0.46 6.19
CA VAL A 75 14.24 -0.18 4.87
C VAL A 75 14.63 1.24 4.50
N HIS A 76 15.03 1.47 3.26
CA HIS A 76 15.27 2.81 2.75
C HIS A 76 14.18 3.21 1.77
N LEU A 77 13.65 4.42 1.93
CA LEU A 77 12.83 5.09 0.92
C LEU A 77 13.65 6.25 0.36
N TYR A 78 13.99 6.16 -0.92
CA TYR A 78 14.59 7.26 -1.65
C TYR A 78 13.47 8.07 -2.29
N VAL A 79 13.43 9.38 -2.04
CA VAL A 79 12.43 10.31 -2.61
C VAL A 79 13.16 11.31 -3.50
N GLY A 80 12.80 11.32 -4.78
CA GLY A 80 13.55 12.06 -5.80
C GLY A 80 15.05 11.72 -5.79
N GLN A 81 15.90 12.70 -6.09
CA GLN A 81 17.36 12.51 -6.20
C GLN A 81 18.15 12.86 -4.92
N HIS A 82 17.50 13.42 -3.91
CA HIS A 82 18.21 14.13 -2.82
C HIS A 82 17.76 13.73 -1.42
N GLN A 83 16.73 12.90 -1.25
CA GLN A 83 16.23 12.53 0.07
C GLN A 83 16.22 11.02 0.26
N ARG A 84 16.66 10.60 1.45
CA ARG A 84 16.51 9.22 1.94
C ARG A 84 15.83 9.23 3.29
N LEU A 85 14.81 8.41 3.45
CA LEU A 85 14.22 8.08 4.74
C LEU A 85 14.67 6.68 5.13
N THR A 86 15.10 6.53 6.39
CA THR A 86 15.39 5.22 6.98
C THR A 86 14.23 4.81 7.86
N GLY A 87 13.68 3.64 7.57
CA GLY A 87 12.53 3.06 8.23
C GLY A 87 12.73 1.59 8.55
N GLU A 88 11.65 0.95 8.98
CA GLU A 88 11.62 -0.45 9.40
C GLU A 88 10.26 -1.07 9.07
N VAL A 89 10.22 -2.40 8.93
CA VAL A 89 8.97 -3.14 8.80
C VAL A 89 8.45 -3.48 10.18
N LYS A 90 7.19 -3.14 10.45
CA LYS A 90 6.50 -3.50 11.70
C LYS A 90 5.28 -4.36 11.45
N LYS A 91 5.13 -5.39 12.29
CA LYS A 91 3.85 -6.10 12.43
C LYS A 91 2.84 -5.16 13.09
N LEU A 92 1.65 -5.09 12.52
CA LEU A 92 0.57 -4.29 13.10
C LEU A 92 0.02 -5.01 14.35
N PRO A 93 -0.25 -4.29 15.46
CA PRO A 93 -0.88 -4.87 16.65
C PRO A 93 -2.27 -5.46 16.34
N ARG A 94 -2.96 -4.87 15.35
CA ARG A 94 -4.23 -5.34 14.80
C ARG A 94 -4.16 -5.26 13.29
N ALA A 95 -4.63 -6.29 12.61
CA ALA A 95 -4.74 -6.26 11.15
C ALA A 95 -5.68 -5.13 10.71
N VAL A 96 -5.34 -4.49 9.59
CA VAL A 96 -6.10 -3.39 9.01
C VAL A 96 -6.79 -3.91 7.75
N ALA A 97 -8.11 -3.72 7.67
CA ALA A 97 -8.87 -4.02 6.45
C ALA A 97 -8.86 -2.81 5.52
N VAL A 98 -8.45 -3.02 4.27
CA VAL A 98 -8.64 -2.07 3.17
C VAL A 98 -10.02 -2.33 2.59
N VAL A 99 -10.86 -1.31 2.54
CA VAL A 99 -12.23 -1.40 2.00
C VAL A 99 -12.39 -0.49 0.79
N ARG A 100 -13.21 -0.91 -0.17
CA ARG A 100 -13.60 -0.08 -1.32
C ARG A 100 -15.11 -0.08 -1.50
N ARG A 101 -15.63 0.92 -2.21
CA ARG A 101 -17.03 0.90 -2.66
C ARG A 101 -17.20 -0.20 -3.71
N ARG A 102 -18.19 -1.07 -3.50
CA ARG A 102 -18.56 -2.12 -4.44
C ARG A 102 -19.60 -1.60 -5.43
N GLU A 103 -19.60 -2.12 -6.65
CA GLU A 103 -20.67 -1.88 -7.61
C GLU A 103 -21.94 -2.64 -7.22
N ASN A 104 -23.06 -1.92 -7.17
CA ASN A 104 -24.37 -2.48 -6.82
C ASN A 104 -24.80 -3.51 -7.88
N GLN A 105 -25.07 -4.74 -7.44
CA GLN A 105 -25.47 -5.81 -8.34
C GLN A 105 -26.97 -5.78 -8.63
N VAL A 106 -27.37 -6.36 -9.76
CA VAL A 106 -28.78 -6.66 -10.08
C VAL A 106 -28.97 -8.16 -9.92
N TYR A 107 -29.93 -8.58 -9.08
CA TYR A 107 -30.26 -9.99 -8.90
C TYR A 107 -31.73 -10.27 -9.22
N GLY A 108 -32.00 -11.48 -9.72
CA GLY A 108 -33.36 -11.92 -10.03
C GLY A 108 -34.13 -12.27 -8.76
N SER A 109 -35.31 -11.68 -8.61
CA SER A 109 -36.30 -12.05 -7.59
C SER A 109 -37.57 -12.56 -8.27
N SER A 110 -38.45 -13.24 -7.53
CA SER A 110 -39.75 -13.72 -8.02
C SER A 110 -40.66 -12.61 -8.56
N GLY A 111 -40.39 -11.35 -8.20
CA GLY A 111 -41.07 -10.15 -8.69
C GLY A 111 -40.31 -9.35 -9.77
N GLY A 112 -39.24 -9.90 -10.36
CA GLY A 112 -38.41 -9.22 -11.36
C GLY A 112 -37.00 -8.86 -10.85
N PRO A 113 -36.17 -8.22 -11.68
CA PRO A 113 -34.81 -7.84 -11.30
C PRO A 113 -34.83 -6.75 -10.22
N VAL A 114 -34.08 -6.95 -9.15
CA VAL A 114 -33.90 -5.97 -8.07
C VAL A 114 -32.45 -5.51 -8.08
N GLN A 115 -32.25 -4.19 -8.14
CA GLN A 115 -30.93 -3.60 -8.02
C GLN A 115 -30.61 -3.34 -6.55
N GLU A 116 -29.40 -3.74 -6.12
CA GLU A 116 -28.88 -3.35 -4.81
C GLU A 116 -28.87 -1.81 -4.70
N GLN A 117 -29.33 -1.30 -3.56
CA GLN A 117 -29.32 0.13 -3.25
C GLN A 117 -28.46 0.40 -2.02
N GLY A 118 -28.00 1.64 -1.90
CA GLY A 118 -27.22 2.14 -0.77
C GLY A 118 -25.71 2.05 -0.96
N ASP A 119 -24.98 2.48 0.09
CA ASP A 119 -23.53 2.43 0.16
C ASP A 119 -23.07 1.02 0.54
N ASN A 120 -22.64 0.27 -0.48
CA ASN A 120 -22.11 -1.07 -0.33
C ASN A 120 -20.58 -1.02 -0.40
N LEU A 121 -19.92 -1.49 0.65
CA LEU A 121 -18.48 -1.59 0.76
C LEU A 121 -18.06 -3.06 0.71
N GLU A 122 -16.87 -3.34 0.19
CA GLU A 122 -16.27 -4.66 0.27
C GLU A 122 -14.84 -4.59 0.84
N VAL A 123 -14.48 -5.61 1.61
CA VAL A 123 -13.09 -5.82 2.04
C VAL A 123 -12.29 -6.25 0.82
N VAL A 124 -11.27 -5.47 0.49
CA VAL A 124 -10.34 -5.73 -0.61
C VAL A 124 -9.14 -6.52 -0.09
N GLU A 125 -8.59 -6.10 1.06
CA GLU A 125 -7.41 -6.72 1.61
C GLU A 125 -7.33 -6.64 3.13
N ILE A 126 -6.54 -7.54 3.72
CA ILE A 126 -6.18 -7.52 5.14
C ILE A 126 -4.67 -7.36 5.27
N VAL A 127 -4.26 -6.17 5.68
CA VAL A 127 -2.85 -5.83 5.89
C VAL A 127 -2.43 -6.19 7.31
N LYS A 128 -1.31 -6.90 7.44
CA LYS A 128 -0.75 -7.34 8.73
C LYS A 128 0.58 -6.68 9.10
N TYR A 129 1.25 -6.07 8.12
CA TYR A 129 2.55 -5.42 8.27
C TYR A 129 2.53 -4.05 7.60
N LYS A 130 3.35 -3.12 8.11
CA LYS A 130 3.57 -1.81 7.50
C LYS A 130 5.07 -1.53 7.38
N VAL A 131 5.45 -0.73 6.40
CA VAL A 131 6.76 -0.07 6.35
C VAL A 131 6.61 1.29 7.02
N LEU A 132 7.33 1.52 8.11
CA LEU A 132 7.26 2.73 8.91
C LEU A 132 8.51 3.58 8.73
N PHE A 133 8.33 4.85 8.38
CA PHE A 133 9.38 5.87 8.39
C PHE A 133 9.01 6.98 9.38
N SER A 134 9.57 6.91 10.59
CA SER A 134 9.36 7.88 11.67
C SER A 134 10.44 8.96 11.75
N ASN A 135 11.55 8.77 11.05
CA ASN A 135 12.70 9.68 11.12
C ASN A 135 12.60 10.76 10.06
N ARG A 136 13.24 11.91 10.34
CA ARG A 136 13.35 13.00 9.36
C ARG A 136 14.14 12.51 8.12
N PRO A 137 13.79 12.98 6.91
CA PRO A 137 14.59 12.68 5.73
C PRO A 137 16.03 13.17 5.87
N GLU A 138 16.96 12.35 5.44
CA GLU A 138 18.39 12.66 5.34
C GLU A 138 18.72 13.12 3.92
N PRO A 139 19.52 14.17 3.74
CA PRO A 139 20.03 14.53 2.42
C PRO A 139 20.97 13.43 1.92
N VAL A 140 20.86 13.08 0.64
CA VAL A 140 21.83 12.21 -0.04
C VAL A 140 22.68 13.03 -0.99
N ASN A 141 24.00 12.96 -0.82
CA ASN A 141 24.93 13.50 -1.81
C ASN A 141 25.07 12.47 -2.93
N THR A 142 24.97 12.90 -4.18
CA THR A 142 25.28 12.08 -5.38
C THR A 142 26.78 11.83 -5.57
N SER A 143 27.59 12.00 -4.52
CA SER A 143 29.04 11.79 -4.51
C SER A 143 29.40 10.30 -4.47
N GLY A 144 29.00 9.54 -5.49
CA GLY A 144 29.34 8.12 -5.58
C GLY A 144 28.89 7.39 -6.85
N ALA A 145 28.30 8.09 -7.84
CA ALA A 145 28.06 7.52 -9.16
C ALA A 145 29.06 8.11 -10.16
N GLN A 146 30.28 7.58 -10.15
CA GLN A 146 31.18 7.51 -11.30
C GLN A 146 31.94 6.19 -11.27
#